data_AF-A0A6I3C2C7-F1
#
_entry.id   AF-A0A6I3C2C7-F1
#
_cell.length_a   1.000
_cell.length_b   1.000
_cell.length_c   1.000
_cell.angle_alpha   90.00
_cell.angle_beta   90.00
_cell.angle_gamma   90.00
#
_symmetry.space_group_name_H-M   'P 1'
#
loop_
_entity.id
_entity.type
_entity.pdbx_description
1 polymer ?
#
loop_
_entity_poly.entity_id
_entity_poly.type
_entity_poly.pdbx_seq_one_letter_code
_entity_poly.pdbx_strand_id
1 'polypeptide(L)'
;MACALADARNFFDRRLVVTVTTSRHSLTFGVVDYWKPFDPYLDPVVRALLDCMDEGATVGHRAADAELVLFSVRGNEHTTASGTKVGFSGEPGHVPEHQAHWSIDSRYLARPNHLRFPHWAYQMTADSRTYEDPAATGDRFCNFMYSNPRCLMRNAFFEMLHAREPVEAIGTVYRNTEHPKLAPHQGKWFETKRAALGDYRFTIAFENEEIVGYTTEKLIDAWLANTVPIYWGNPAVAAEFPPDSYLSLYELGSMTKLVEAVLEAHHEPERYAQLAAANPFRTGRAQQVLADHRRSLQRFAGLVVDDAASHAKRRRASREVQLRAQARQLRIRVSKAIRS
;
A
#
# COMPACT_ATOMS: atom_id res chain seq x y z
N MET A 1 -40.34 20.73 5.88
CA MET A 1 -39.11 19.96 6.17
C MET A 1 -39.49 18.80 7.08
N ALA A 2 -40.10 17.79 6.47
CA ALA A 2 -40.52 16.47 6.94
C ALA A 2 -41.53 15.96 5.90
N CYS A 3 -41.59 14.64 5.72
CA CYS A 3 -42.48 13.87 4.85
C CYS A 3 -42.09 13.71 3.36
N ALA A 4 -42.07 12.43 2.97
CA ALA A 4 -42.33 11.90 1.64
C ALA A 4 -41.28 12.16 0.54
N LEU A 5 -40.21 11.36 0.55
CA LEU A 5 -39.63 10.86 -0.70
C LEU A 5 -40.07 9.41 -0.89
N ALA A 6 -41.37 9.28 -1.19
CA ALA A 6 -41.87 8.19 -1.99
C ALA A 6 -41.52 8.54 -3.44
N ASP A 7 -40.55 7.86 -4.03
CA ASP A 7 -40.67 7.36 -5.40
C ASP A 7 -39.45 6.50 -5.76
N ALA A 8 -39.57 5.23 -5.45
CA ALA A 8 -38.85 4.18 -6.14
C ALA A 8 -39.57 3.92 -7.47
N ARG A 9 -38.97 4.26 -8.62
CA ARG A 9 -39.28 3.61 -9.90
C ARG A 9 -38.07 3.52 -10.83
N ASN A 10 -37.69 2.27 -11.10
CA ASN A 10 -37.06 1.74 -12.32
C ASN A 10 -35.56 2.04 -12.54
N PHE A 11 -34.67 1.08 -12.85
CA PHE A 11 -34.68 -0.39 -13.01
C PHE A 11 -33.21 -0.75 -13.33
N PHE A 12 -32.66 -1.84 -12.77
CA PHE A 12 -31.57 -2.73 -13.26
C PHE A 12 -30.86 -3.37 -12.04
N ASP A 13 -31.43 -4.43 -11.49
CA ASP A 13 -31.32 -5.85 -11.89
C ASP A 13 -30.16 -6.58 -11.17
N ARG A 14 -30.58 -7.45 -10.26
CA ARG A 14 -29.89 -8.53 -9.54
C ARG A 14 -28.44 -8.30 -9.09
N ARG A 15 -28.28 -7.90 -7.83
CA ARG A 15 -27.14 -8.31 -7.00
C ARG A 15 -27.65 -8.95 -5.72
N LEU A 16 -27.12 -10.11 -5.38
CA LEU A 16 -27.30 -10.75 -4.08
C LEU A 16 -27.12 -9.70 -2.98
N VAL A 17 -28.18 -9.44 -2.22
CA VAL A 17 -28.03 -8.86 -0.90
C VAL A 17 -27.50 -9.99 -0.03
N VAL A 18 -26.17 -10.08 0.08
CA VAL A 18 -25.57 -10.76 1.22
C VAL A 18 -25.78 -9.81 2.39
N THR A 19 -26.83 -10.05 3.16
CA THR A 19 -27.00 -9.45 4.49
C THR A 19 -25.84 -9.95 5.34
N VAL A 20 -24.71 -9.23 5.36
CA VAL A 20 -23.64 -9.47 6.32
C VAL A 20 -24.11 -8.83 7.63
N THR A 21 -24.82 -9.59 8.45
CA THR A 21 -24.95 -9.32 9.87
C THR A 21 -23.56 -9.37 10.48
N THR A 22 -22.92 -8.22 10.73
CA THR A 22 -21.64 -8.17 11.45
C THR A 22 -21.90 -8.39 12.95
N SER A 23 -21.24 -9.40 13.52
CA SER A 23 -21.13 -9.61 14.95
C SER A 23 -20.26 -8.50 15.53
N ARG A 24 -20.91 -7.41 15.92
CA ARG A 24 -20.25 -6.20 16.40
C ARG A 24 -19.54 -6.47 17.76
N HIS A 25 -18.20 -6.40 17.75
CA HIS A 25 -17.32 -6.56 18.91
C HIS A 25 -16.69 -5.21 19.33
N SER A 26 -16.90 -4.81 20.58
CA SER A 26 -16.20 -3.67 21.20
C SER A 26 -14.75 -4.04 21.54
N LEU A 27 -13.80 -3.53 20.75
CA LEU A 27 -12.34 -3.66 20.93
C LEU A 27 -11.68 -2.30 21.14
N THR A 28 -10.65 -2.27 21.99
CA THR A 28 -9.70 -1.15 22.01
C THR A 28 -8.64 -1.35 20.93
N PHE A 29 -8.52 -0.39 20.01
CA PHE A 29 -7.60 -0.46 18.87
C PHE A 29 -6.47 0.56 19.01
N GLY A 30 -5.23 0.08 18.95
CA GLY A 30 -4.02 0.91 19.00
C GLY A 30 -3.29 0.93 17.66
N VAL A 31 -2.79 2.11 17.26
CA VAL A 31 -1.86 2.24 16.12
C VAL A 31 -0.55 2.84 16.61
N VAL A 32 0.56 2.10 16.44
CA VAL A 32 1.87 2.45 17.00
C VAL A 32 3.01 2.21 16.02
N ASP A 33 4.19 2.75 16.31
CA ASP A 33 5.40 2.56 15.51
C ASP A 33 5.32 3.07 14.05
N TYR A 34 4.38 3.97 13.72
CA TYR A 34 4.30 4.64 12.42
C TYR A 34 5.17 5.91 12.35
N TRP A 35 5.42 6.40 11.13
CA TRP A 35 6.08 7.69 10.90
C TRP A 35 5.29 8.83 11.55
N LYS A 36 5.93 9.98 11.79
CA LYS A 36 5.26 11.19 12.30
C LYS A 36 5.54 12.37 11.37
N PRO A 37 4.53 13.16 10.98
CA PRO A 37 3.10 13.02 11.33
C PRO A 37 2.43 11.83 10.59
N PHE A 38 1.48 11.16 11.26
CA PHE A 38 0.66 10.09 10.70
C PHE A 38 -0.79 10.30 11.10
N ASP A 39 -1.70 10.27 10.12
CA ASP A 39 -3.13 10.32 10.34
C ASP A 39 -3.72 8.91 10.15
N PRO A 40 -4.13 8.23 11.23
CA PRO A 40 -4.67 6.88 11.14
C PRO A 40 -5.96 6.82 10.32
N TYR A 41 -6.77 7.88 10.29
CA TYR A 41 -8.03 7.87 9.56
C TYR A 41 -7.83 7.96 8.05
N LEU A 42 -6.63 8.33 7.59
CA LEU A 42 -6.27 8.29 6.18
C LEU A 42 -5.64 6.96 5.76
N ASP A 43 -5.24 6.11 6.70
CA ASP A 43 -4.57 4.84 6.41
C ASP A 43 -5.58 3.75 5.96
N PRO A 44 -5.38 3.12 4.79
CA PRO A 44 -6.26 2.07 4.27
C PRO A 44 -6.45 0.87 5.19
N VAL A 45 -5.39 0.45 5.89
CA VAL A 45 -5.42 -0.72 6.76
C VAL A 45 -6.19 -0.39 8.03
N VAL A 46 -5.95 0.78 8.61
CA VAL A 46 -6.71 1.28 9.76
C VAL A 46 -8.20 1.37 9.42
N ARG A 47 -8.56 1.98 8.29
CA ARG A 47 -9.96 2.09 7.85
C ARG A 47 -10.61 0.71 7.68
N ALA A 48 -9.95 -0.22 6.99
CA ALA A 48 -10.47 -1.56 6.78
C ALA A 48 -10.72 -2.31 8.10
N LEU A 49 -9.85 -2.13 9.10
CA LEU A 49 -10.03 -2.69 10.44
C LEU A 49 -11.20 -2.03 11.17
N LEU A 50 -11.29 -0.70 11.15
CA LEU A 50 -12.39 0.05 11.77
C LEU A 50 -13.76 -0.31 11.17
N ASP A 51 -13.83 -0.51 9.85
CA ASP A 51 -15.06 -0.92 9.15
C ASP A 51 -15.59 -2.28 9.61
N CYS A 52 -14.74 -3.11 10.23
CA CYS A 52 -15.10 -4.40 10.82
C CYS A 52 -15.43 -4.32 12.32
N MET A 53 -15.32 -3.14 12.96
CA MET A 53 -15.58 -2.93 14.39
C MET A 53 -16.90 -2.19 14.67
N ASP A 54 -17.24 -2.04 15.95
CA ASP A 54 -18.46 -1.36 16.38
C ASP A 54 -18.40 0.15 16.17
N GLU A 55 -19.56 0.76 15.94
CA GLU A 55 -19.75 2.21 16.01
C GLU A 55 -19.34 2.71 17.41
N GLY A 56 -18.12 3.24 17.52
CA GLY A 56 -17.52 3.66 18.78
C GLY A 56 -16.07 3.22 18.98
N ALA A 57 -15.52 2.37 18.10
CA ALA A 57 -14.08 2.08 18.09
C ALA A 57 -13.28 3.39 17.88
N THR A 58 -12.47 3.75 18.87
CA THR A 58 -11.56 4.90 18.77
C THR A 58 -10.14 4.40 18.57
N VAL A 59 -9.37 5.11 17.76
CA VAL A 59 -7.94 4.83 17.57
C VAL A 59 -7.18 5.41 18.75
N GLY A 60 -6.64 4.53 19.58
CA GLY A 60 -5.70 4.86 20.64
C GLY A 60 -4.25 4.86 20.13
N HIS A 61 -3.36 5.50 20.89
CA HIS A 61 -1.93 5.60 20.56
C HIS A 61 -1.02 4.81 21.51
N ARG A 62 -1.58 3.94 22.36
CA ARG A 62 -0.80 3.14 23.31
C ARG A 62 -1.00 1.66 23.07
N ALA A 63 0.08 0.96 22.78
CA ALA A 63 0.08 -0.49 22.57
C ALA A 63 -0.35 -1.28 23.82
N ALA A 64 0.06 -0.84 25.01
CA ALA A 64 -0.14 -1.57 26.26
C ALA A 64 -1.63 -1.75 26.65
N ASP A 65 -2.48 -0.81 26.26
CA ASP A 65 -3.89 -0.74 26.66
C ASP A 65 -4.84 -1.30 25.57
N ALA A 66 -4.29 -1.73 24.43
CA ALA A 66 -5.03 -2.12 23.25
C ALA A 66 -5.21 -3.64 23.14
N GLU A 67 -6.40 -4.05 22.71
CA GLU A 67 -6.76 -5.46 22.45
C GLU A 67 -6.44 -5.89 21.03
N LEU A 68 -6.42 -4.92 20.10
CA LEU A 68 -5.85 -5.04 18.77
C LEU A 68 -4.82 -3.93 18.58
N VAL A 69 -3.63 -4.27 18.07
CA VAL A 69 -2.58 -3.31 17.76
C VAL A 69 -2.16 -3.48 16.31
N LEU A 70 -2.26 -2.40 15.53
CA LEU A 70 -1.58 -2.27 14.25
C LEU A 70 -0.24 -1.57 14.48
N PHE A 71 0.84 -2.14 13.95
CA PHE A 71 2.16 -1.55 14.10
C PHE A 71 2.96 -1.59 12.80
N SER A 72 3.85 -0.61 12.62
CA SER A 72 4.82 -0.60 11.53
C SER A 72 6.21 -1.06 12.01
N VAL A 73 7.08 -1.41 11.06
CA VAL A 73 8.46 -1.89 11.33
C VAL A 73 9.45 -0.79 11.77
N ARG A 74 8.98 0.43 12.08
CA ARG A 74 9.83 1.60 12.39
C ARG A 74 10.08 1.81 13.90
N GLY A 75 9.53 0.98 14.76
CA GLY A 75 9.64 1.13 16.22
C GLY A 75 9.41 -0.18 16.97
N ASN A 76 9.34 -0.08 18.30
CA ASN A 76 9.27 -1.24 19.21
C ASN A 76 8.14 -1.11 20.25
N GLU A 77 7.26 -0.11 20.16
CA GLU A 77 6.19 0.08 21.15
C GLU A 77 5.20 -1.10 21.16
N HIS A 78 4.97 -1.71 19.99
CA HIS A 78 4.16 -2.92 19.83
C HIS A 78 4.62 -4.10 20.70
N THR A 79 5.89 -4.12 21.15
CA THR A 79 6.40 -5.18 22.04
C THR A 79 5.75 -5.15 23.42
N THR A 80 5.20 -4.00 23.82
CA THR A 80 4.44 -3.84 25.08
C THR A 80 2.99 -4.33 24.95
N ALA A 81 2.51 -4.53 23.71
CA ALA A 81 1.16 -5.02 23.47
C ALA A 81 1.03 -6.47 23.91
N SER A 82 -0.04 -6.72 24.65
CA SER A 82 -0.46 -8.08 25.01
C SER A 82 -1.65 -8.57 24.16
N GLY A 83 -2.27 -7.66 23.39
CA GLY A 83 -3.38 -7.94 22.49
C GLY A 83 -2.96 -8.65 21.20
N THR A 84 -3.91 -8.83 20.29
CA THR A 84 -3.61 -9.29 18.93
C THR A 84 -2.81 -8.22 18.20
N LYS A 85 -1.79 -8.64 17.45
CA LYS A 85 -0.81 -7.76 16.80
C LYS A 85 -0.83 -7.98 15.30
N VAL A 86 -1.04 -6.90 14.56
CA VAL A 86 -1.01 -6.85 13.11
C VAL A 86 0.21 -6.03 12.72
N GLY A 87 1.20 -6.65 12.09
CA GLY A 87 2.34 -5.93 11.55
C GLY A 87 2.07 -5.48 10.12
N PHE A 88 2.52 -4.29 9.77
CA PHE A 88 2.46 -3.73 8.43
C PHE A 88 3.85 -3.26 7.96
N SER A 89 4.20 -3.57 6.72
CA SER A 89 5.35 -2.98 6.03
C SER A 89 4.98 -2.52 4.62
N GLY A 90 5.08 -1.22 4.37
CA GLY A 90 5.06 -0.61 3.02
C GLY A 90 6.45 -0.36 2.43
N GLU A 91 7.51 -0.64 3.18
CA GLU A 91 8.91 -0.41 2.83
C GLU A 91 9.52 -1.69 2.23
N PRO A 92 10.73 -1.65 1.64
CA PRO A 92 11.45 -2.86 1.18
C PRO A 92 11.74 -3.91 2.30
N GLY A 93 11.33 -3.64 3.54
CA GLY A 93 11.37 -4.58 4.65
C GLY A 93 10.12 -5.47 4.74
N HIS A 94 10.18 -6.44 5.65
CA HIS A 94 9.07 -7.31 5.96
C HIS A 94 8.76 -7.32 7.45
N VAL A 95 7.55 -7.75 7.81
CA VAL A 95 7.15 -7.90 9.20
C VAL A 95 7.80 -9.18 9.77
N PRO A 96 8.62 -9.09 10.84
CA PRO A 96 9.19 -10.26 11.47
C PRO A 96 8.10 -11.15 12.08
N GLU A 97 8.11 -12.44 11.76
CA GLU A 97 7.01 -13.35 12.07
C GLU A 97 6.75 -13.51 13.58
N HIS A 98 7.80 -13.47 14.38
CA HIS A 98 7.71 -13.59 15.84
C HIS A 98 7.11 -12.34 16.51
N GLN A 99 7.02 -11.21 15.79
CA GLN A 99 6.54 -9.94 16.34
C GLN A 99 5.03 -9.74 16.12
N ALA A 100 4.42 -10.47 15.17
CA ALA A 100 3.03 -10.27 14.77
C ALA A 100 2.23 -11.58 14.76
N HIS A 101 0.95 -11.48 15.12
CA HIS A 101 -0.01 -12.57 14.94
C HIS A 101 -0.50 -12.61 13.49
N TRP A 102 -0.66 -11.43 12.89
CA TRP A 102 -1.09 -11.21 11.51
C TRP A 102 -0.10 -10.26 10.82
N SER A 103 0.15 -10.44 9.53
CA SER A 103 1.11 -9.60 8.80
C SER A 103 0.57 -9.13 7.45
N ILE A 104 0.92 -7.90 7.09
CA ILE A 104 0.61 -7.28 5.82
C ILE A 104 1.93 -6.73 5.24
N ASP A 105 2.41 -7.32 4.15
CA ASP A 105 3.56 -6.80 3.41
C ASP A 105 3.50 -7.22 1.93
N SER A 106 4.58 -7.00 1.18
CA SER A 106 4.60 -7.23 -0.27
C SER A 106 4.95 -8.66 -0.70
N ARG A 107 5.32 -9.54 0.24
CA ARG A 107 5.85 -10.89 -0.07
C ARG A 107 4.76 -11.85 -0.54
N TYR A 108 5.17 -12.82 -1.34
CA TYR A 108 4.33 -13.96 -1.73
C TYR A 108 4.45 -15.08 -0.69
N LEU A 109 3.73 -14.96 0.44
CA LEU A 109 3.67 -16.02 1.46
C LEU A 109 2.32 -16.72 1.46
N ALA A 110 2.33 -18.05 1.30
CA ALA A 110 1.15 -18.89 1.40
C ALA A 110 0.82 -19.20 2.86
N ARG A 111 0.37 -18.18 3.62
CA ARG A 111 0.01 -18.33 5.04
C ARG A 111 -1.35 -17.71 5.33
N PRO A 112 -2.19 -18.34 6.17
CA PRO A 112 -3.53 -17.84 6.46
C PRO A 112 -3.53 -16.51 7.22
N ASN A 113 -2.47 -16.21 7.98
CA ASN A 113 -2.30 -14.99 8.75
C ASN A 113 -1.44 -13.93 8.05
N HIS A 114 -1.28 -14.04 6.73
CA HIS A 114 -0.53 -13.09 5.93
C HIS A 114 -1.39 -12.57 4.77
N LEU A 115 -1.38 -11.25 4.59
CA LEU A 115 -1.93 -10.59 3.41
C LEU A 115 -0.79 -9.98 2.61
N ARG A 116 -0.71 -10.39 1.34
CA ARG A 116 0.07 -9.65 0.37
C ARG A 116 -0.66 -8.37 -0.02
N PHE A 117 -0.09 -7.21 0.32
CA PHE A 117 -0.60 -5.91 -0.05
C PHE A 117 0.57 -5.03 -0.53
N PRO A 118 0.85 -5.02 -1.85
CA PRO A 118 2.01 -4.32 -2.38
C PRO A 118 1.90 -2.81 -2.19
N HIS A 119 3.05 -2.14 -2.08
CA HIS A 119 3.12 -0.71 -1.77
C HIS A 119 2.29 0.16 -2.72
N TRP A 120 2.29 -0.17 -4.02
CA TRP A 120 1.48 0.54 -4.99
C TRP A 120 -0.02 0.47 -4.71
N ALA A 121 -0.53 -0.70 -4.30
CA ALA A 121 -1.95 -0.91 -4.00
C ALA A 121 -2.35 -0.19 -2.71
N TYR A 122 -1.44 -0.19 -1.72
CA TYR A 122 -1.58 0.61 -0.50
C TYR A 122 -1.74 2.09 -0.83
N GLN A 123 -0.81 2.69 -1.57
CA GLN A 123 -0.89 4.11 -1.90
C GLN A 123 -2.10 4.44 -2.79
N MET A 124 -2.41 3.62 -3.79
CA MET A 124 -3.60 3.81 -4.62
C MET A 124 -4.91 3.70 -3.84
N THR A 125 -4.90 3.02 -2.69
CA THR A 125 -6.05 2.96 -1.78
C THR A 125 -6.09 4.16 -0.83
N ALA A 126 -4.93 4.67 -0.39
CA ALA A 126 -4.83 5.83 0.48
C ALA A 126 -5.23 7.14 -0.23
N ASP A 127 -4.70 7.37 -1.43
CA ASP A 127 -4.68 8.70 -2.05
C ASP A 127 -5.86 8.99 -2.98
N SER A 128 -6.82 8.07 -3.12
CA SER A 128 -7.97 8.18 -4.03
C SER A 128 -7.64 8.57 -5.48
N ARG A 129 -6.39 8.37 -5.92
CA ARG A 129 -5.88 8.74 -7.24
C ARG A 129 -6.73 8.15 -8.36
N THR A 130 -7.07 8.98 -9.33
CA THR A 130 -7.79 8.58 -10.54
C THR A 130 -6.87 8.65 -11.76
N TYR A 131 -7.09 7.72 -12.68
CA TYR A 131 -6.54 7.81 -14.02
C TYR A 131 -7.50 8.62 -14.88
N GLU A 132 -6.94 9.54 -15.65
CA GLU A 132 -7.63 10.32 -16.67
C GLU A 132 -6.81 10.22 -17.94
N ASP A 133 -7.46 9.84 -19.03
CA ASP A 133 -6.83 9.76 -20.35
C ASP A 133 -6.56 11.19 -20.85
N PRO A 134 -5.30 11.57 -21.11
CA PRO A 134 -4.97 12.94 -21.44
C PRO A 134 -5.35 13.24 -22.89
N ALA A 135 -5.74 14.48 -23.15
CA ALA A 135 -6.01 14.95 -24.51
C ALA A 135 -4.75 14.96 -25.41
N ALA A 136 -3.57 15.03 -24.81
CA ALA A 136 -2.28 14.96 -25.48
C ALA A 136 -1.25 14.25 -24.60
N THR A 137 -0.35 13.48 -25.22
CA THR A 137 0.82 12.88 -24.57
C THR A 137 2.05 13.76 -24.80
N GLY A 138 2.96 13.81 -23.83
CA GLY A 138 4.24 14.45 -24.00
C GLY A 138 5.09 13.82 -25.11
N ASP A 139 5.96 14.64 -25.71
CA ASP A 139 6.79 14.27 -26.85
C ASP A 139 8.28 14.16 -26.50
N ARG A 140 8.71 14.70 -25.35
CA ARG A 140 10.10 14.63 -24.86
C ARG A 140 10.50 13.19 -24.66
N PHE A 141 11.78 12.88 -24.85
CA PHE A 141 12.25 11.50 -24.87
C PHE A 141 12.00 10.74 -23.56
N CYS A 142 12.78 11.01 -22.52
CA CYS A 142 12.76 10.20 -21.31
C CYS A 142 13.11 11.04 -20.08
N ASN A 143 12.37 10.85 -18.99
CA ASN A 143 12.71 11.45 -17.70
C ASN A 143 13.37 10.47 -16.72
N PHE A 144 14.13 11.06 -15.80
CA PHE A 144 14.74 10.41 -14.64
C PHE A 144 14.46 11.24 -13.37
N MET A 145 13.57 10.76 -12.50
CA MET A 145 13.12 11.51 -11.32
C MET A 145 13.49 10.79 -10.02
N TYR A 146 14.70 11.02 -9.52
CA TYR A 146 15.20 10.39 -8.30
C TYR A 146 15.94 11.35 -7.38
N SER A 147 15.81 11.10 -6.06
CA SER A 147 16.56 11.84 -5.03
C SER A 147 17.53 10.98 -4.22
N ASN A 148 17.37 9.65 -4.26
CA ASN A 148 18.27 8.71 -3.61
C ASN A 148 19.40 8.34 -4.59
N PRO A 149 20.69 8.61 -4.35
CA PRO A 149 21.76 8.28 -5.30
C PRO A 149 22.28 6.83 -5.20
N ARG A 150 21.78 6.01 -4.27
CA ARG A 150 22.44 4.75 -3.86
C ARG A 150 22.11 3.49 -4.69
N CYS A 151 21.31 3.59 -5.74
CA CYS A 151 20.95 2.42 -6.55
C CYS A 151 21.89 2.28 -7.76
N LEU A 152 22.85 1.35 -7.68
CA LEU A 152 23.84 1.14 -8.75
C LEU A 152 23.20 0.72 -10.08
N MET A 153 22.24 -0.21 -10.04
CA MET A 153 21.55 -0.72 -11.23
C MET A 153 20.82 0.39 -11.99
N ARG A 154 20.06 1.21 -11.26
CA ARG A 154 19.34 2.35 -11.85
C ARG A 154 20.29 3.41 -12.41
N ASN A 155 21.35 3.73 -11.68
CA ASN A 155 22.32 4.73 -12.09
C ASN A 155 23.07 4.29 -13.35
N ALA A 156 23.50 3.03 -13.41
CA ALA A 156 24.14 2.45 -14.59
C ALA A 156 23.20 2.47 -15.80
N PHE A 157 21.92 2.11 -15.62
CA PHE A 157 20.94 2.18 -16.70
C PHE A 157 20.74 3.62 -17.22
N PHE A 158 20.63 4.61 -16.32
CA PHE A 158 20.55 6.01 -16.71
C PHE A 158 21.75 6.43 -17.55
N GLU A 159 22.98 6.14 -17.10
CA GLU A 159 24.21 6.51 -17.81
C GLU A 159 24.28 5.83 -19.20
N MET A 160 23.93 4.54 -19.29
CA MET A 160 23.91 3.80 -20.56
C MET A 160 22.90 4.37 -21.56
N LEU A 161 21.69 4.73 -21.11
CA LEU A 161 20.66 5.30 -21.97
C LEU A 161 21.02 6.74 -22.37
N HIS A 162 21.41 7.56 -21.40
CA HIS A 162 21.77 8.97 -21.60
C HIS A 162 22.95 9.16 -22.55
N ALA A 163 23.90 8.21 -22.58
CA ALA A 163 25.02 8.23 -23.52
C ALA A 163 24.60 8.03 -24.98
N ARG A 164 23.41 7.48 -25.25
CA ARG A 164 22.90 7.23 -26.61
C ARG A 164 21.82 8.22 -27.04
N GLU A 165 20.96 8.64 -26.11
CA GLU A 165 19.92 9.64 -26.33
C GLU A 165 19.72 10.41 -25.00
N PRO A 166 19.81 11.76 -24.97
CA PRO A 166 19.80 12.52 -23.73
C PRO A 166 18.53 12.32 -22.89
N VAL A 167 18.67 11.61 -21.77
CA VAL A 167 17.66 11.51 -20.71
C VAL A 167 17.68 12.76 -19.82
N GLU A 168 16.51 13.32 -19.52
CA GLU A 168 16.37 14.49 -18.65
C GLU A 168 16.15 14.10 -17.19
N ALA A 169 17.13 14.43 -16.36
CA ALA A 169 17.10 14.22 -14.92
C ALA A 169 16.40 15.38 -14.21
N ILE A 170 15.09 15.21 -14.02
CA ILE A 170 14.20 16.16 -13.32
C ILE A 170 14.16 15.95 -11.79
N GLY A 171 14.94 14.99 -11.28
CA GLY A 171 15.20 14.79 -9.85
C GLY A 171 16.50 15.47 -9.38
N THR A 172 16.90 15.21 -8.14
CA THR A 172 18.16 15.77 -7.60
C THR A 172 19.40 14.98 -8.01
N VAL A 173 19.23 13.71 -8.40
CA VAL A 173 20.32 12.83 -8.87
C VAL A 173 20.51 13.03 -10.38
N TYR A 174 21.76 13.17 -10.83
CA TYR A 174 22.17 13.44 -12.23
C TYR A 174 21.55 14.69 -12.88
N ARG A 175 21.04 15.63 -12.08
CA ARG A 175 20.33 16.81 -12.54
C ARG A 175 21.03 17.50 -13.72
N ASN A 176 20.34 17.55 -14.85
CA ASN A 176 20.83 18.14 -16.11
C ASN A 176 19.78 19.04 -16.80
N THR A 177 18.62 19.24 -16.17
CA THR A 177 17.54 20.12 -16.64
C THR A 177 16.93 20.92 -15.49
N GLU A 178 16.02 21.83 -15.79
CA GLU A 178 15.31 22.59 -14.77
C GLU A 178 14.39 21.69 -13.94
N HIS A 179 14.37 21.93 -12.62
CA HIS A 179 13.54 21.14 -11.72
C HIS A 179 12.07 21.54 -11.88
N PRO A 180 11.15 20.58 -12.04
CA PRO A 180 9.73 20.88 -11.99
C PRO A 180 9.37 21.50 -10.64
N LYS A 181 8.44 22.45 -10.64
CA LYS A 181 7.88 23.04 -9.43
C LYS A 181 6.89 22.07 -8.79
N LEU A 182 7.42 21.15 -7.98
CA LEU A 182 6.61 20.16 -7.26
C LEU A 182 6.02 20.77 -6.00
N ALA A 183 4.72 20.57 -5.79
CA ALA A 183 4.06 20.92 -4.54
C ALA A 183 4.58 20.02 -3.40
N PRO A 184 4.60 20.45 -2.12
CA PRO A 184 5.06 19.61 -1.02
C PRO A 184 4.24 18.31 -0.89
N HIS A 185 4.82 17.27 -0.28
CA HIS A 185 4.19 15.95 -0.11
C HIS A 185 2.83 15.98 0.61
N GLN A 186 2.59 16.98 1.46
CA GLN A 186 1.33 17.20 2.18
C GLN A 186 0.29 17.99 1.35
N GLY A 187 0.64 18.42 0.14
CA GLY A 187 -0.22 19.12 -0.80
C GLY A 187 -0.39 18.34 -2.09
N LYS A 188 -0.44 19.05 -3.22
CA LYS A 188 -0.67 18.49 -4.57
C LYS A 188 0.55 17.81 -5.19
N TRP A 189 1.43 17.20 -4.36
CA TRP A 189 2.69 16.58 -4.81
C TRP A 189 2.45 15.63 -5.98
N PHE A 190 1.48 14.72 -5.85
CA PHE A 190 1.17 13.73 -6.90
C PHE A 190 0.67 14.37 -8.19
N GLU A 191 -0.20 15.39 -8.11
CA GLU A 191 -0.69 16.11 -9.30
C GLU A 191 0.47 16.80 -10.04
N THR A 192 1.32 17.52 -9.30
CA THR A 192 2.47 18.23 -9.89
C THR A 192 3.55 17.28 -10.40
N LYS A 193 3.75 16.13 -9.72
CA LYS A 193 4.64 15.05 -10.18
C LYS A 193 4.10 14.45 -11.47
N ARG A 194 2.82 14.08 -11.50
CA ARG A 194 2.16 13.50 -12.69
C ARG A 194 2.26 14.45 -13.88
N ALA A 195 2.01 15.74 -13.68
CA ALA A 195 2.18 16.75 -14.72
C ALA A 195 3.61 16.81 -15.25
N ALA A 196 4.61 16.81 -14.35
CA ALA A 196 6.02 16.84 -14.74
C ALA A 196 6.45 15.57 -15.52
N LEU A 197 5.93 14.40 -15.16
CA LEU A 197 6.22 13.15 -15.88
C LEU A 197 5.50 13.08 -17.24
N GLY A 198 4.32 13.71 -17.35
CA GLY A 198 3.45 13.63 -18.52
C GLY A 198 3.98 14.31 -19.78
N ASP A 199 5.01 15.15 -19.65
CA ASP A 199 5.71 15.78 -20.77
C ASP A 199 6.62 14.81 -21.55
N TYR A 200 6.76 13.57 -21.09
CA TYR A 200 7.72 12.59 -21.62
C TYR A 200 7.07 11.33 -22.14
N ARG A 201 7.65 10.77 -23.20
CA ARG A 201 7.30 9.45 -23.75
C ARG A 201 7.66 8.32 -22.80
N PHE A 202 8.82 8.40 -22.15
CA PHE A 202 9.31 7.36 -21.24
C PHE A 202 9.66 7.88 -19.84
N THR A 203 9.45 7.03 -18.83
CA THR A 203 9.96 7.23 -17.47
C THR A 203 10.81 6.04 -17.05
N ILE A 204 12.04 6.30 -16.59
CA ILE A 204 12.82 5.30 -15.88
C ILE A 204 12.16 5.07 -14.52
N ALA A 205 11.47 3.94 -14.37
CA ALA A 205 10.64 3.56 -13.21
C ALA A 205 11.30 2.46 -12.35
N PHE A 206 12.64 2.46 -12.25
CA PHE A 206 13.40 1.49 -11.48
C PHE A 206 13.19 1.66 -9.97
N GLU A 207 13.04 0.54 -9.27
CA GLU A 207 13.06 0.54 -7.81
C GLU A 207 14.44 0.83 -7.24
N ASN A 208 14.51 1.08 -5.94
CA ASN A 208 15.80 1.27 -5.26
C ASN A 208 16.57 -0.05 -5.11
N GLU A 209 15.85 -1.17 -5.02
CA GLU A 209 16.37 -2.51 -4.74
C GLU A 209 15.56 -3.56 -5.51
N GLU A 210 16.17 -4.72 -5.77
CA GLU A 210 15.49 -5.87 -6.36
C GLU A 210 14.83 -6.72 -5.29
N ILE A 211 13.50 -6.73 -5.24
CA ILE A 211 12.73 -7.46 -4.23
C ILE A 211 11.48 -8.05 -4.87
N VAL A 212 11.36 -9.38 -4.79
CA VAL A 212 10.20 -10.12 -5.31
C VAL A 212 8.92 -9.68 -4.59
N GLY A 213 7.93 -9.28 -5.39
CA GLY A 213 6.63 -8.78 -4.93
C GLY A 213 6.59 -7.31 -4.55
N TYR A 214 7.72 -6.60 -4.52
CA TYR A 214 7.79 -5.19 -4.11
C TYR A 214 7.69 -4.25 -5.31
N THR A 215 6.44 -3.98 -5.74
CA THR A 215 6.14 -2.95 -6.74
C THR A 215 5.65 -1.67 -6.04
N THR A 216 6.24 -0.52 -6.34
CA THR A 216 5.92 0.76 -5.70
C THR A 216 5.21 1.74 -6.63
N GLU A 217 5.09 2.99 -6.18
CA GLU A 217 4.51 4.10 -6.94
C GLU A 217 5.26 4.43 -8.23
N LYS A 218 6.55 4.09 -8.37
CA LYS A 218 7.35 4.53 -9.53
C LYS A 218 6.77 4.03 -10.84
N LEU A 219 6.38 2.76 -10.86
CA LEU A 219 5.75 2.13 -12.02
C LEU A 219 4.34 2.70 -12.26
N ILE A 220 3.58 2.92 -11.18
CA ILE A 220 2.22 3.44 -11.27
C ILE A 220 2.16 4.90 -11.72
N ASP A 221 3.04 5.74 -11.20
CA ASP A 221 3.10 7.16 -11.50
C ASP A 221 3.44 7.40 -12.98
N ALA A 222 4.27 6.53 -13.58
CA ALA A 222 4.54 6.56 -15.01
C ALA A 222 3.25 6.32 -15.82
N TRP A 223 2.51 5.24 -15.53
CA TRP A 223 1.26 4.98 -16.23
C TRP A 223 0.19 6.04 -15.98
N LEU A 224 0.06 6.55 -14.75
CA LEU A 224 -0.88 7.64 -14.45
C LEU A 224 -0.52 8.90 -15.25
N ALA A 225 0.77 9.20 -15.42
CA ALA A 225 1.25 10.30 -16.24
C ALA A 225 1.21 10.03 -17.75
N ASN A 226 0.76 8.85 -18.20
CA ASN A 226 0.75 8.42 -19.61
C ASN A 226 2.14 8.45 -20.27
N THR A 227 3.14 8.05 -19.49
CA THR A 227 4.49 7.83 -19.96
C THR A 227 4.80 6.33 -19.85
N VAL A 228 5.45 5.77 -20.87
CA VAL A 228 5.77 4.34 -20.94
C VAL A 228 6.86 4.03 -19.91
N PRO A 229 6.62 3.14 -18.94
CA PRO A 229 7.63 2.84 -17.93
C PRO A 229 8.74 1.95 -18.49
N ILE A 230 9.96 2.26 -18.06
CA ILE A 230 11.14 1.40 -18.20
C ILE A 230 11.47 0.86 -16.81
N TYR A 231 11.38 -0.46 -16.62
CA TYR A 231 11.23 -1.06 -15.29
C TYR A 231 12.31 -2.10 -14.92
N TRP A 232 12.68 -2.05 -13.63
CA TRP A 232 13.43 -3.06 -12.88
C TRP A 232 13.11 -2.90 -11.39
N GLY A 233 13.12 -3.98 -10.60
CA GLY A 233 12.82 -3.93 -9.17
C GLY A 233 12.10 -5.17 -8.64
N ASN A 234 10.91 -5.48 -9.14
CA ASN A 234 10.19 -6.71 -8.80
C ASN A 234 10.31 -7.76 -9.93
N PRO A 235 11.07 -8.86 -9.75
CA PRO A 235 11.16 -9.92 -10.77
C PRO A 235 9.83 -10.58 -11.14
N ALA A 236 8.82 -10.48 -10.28
CA ALA A 236 7.48 -11.05 -10.47
C ALA A 236 6.44 -10.02 -10.93
N VAL A 237 6.85 -8.85 -11.43
CA VAL A 237 5.93 -7.76 -11.83
C VAL A 237 4.91 -8.18 -12.90
N ALA A 238 5.27 -9.13 -13.77
CA ALA A 238 4.37 -9.67 -14.80
C ALA A 238 3.15 -10.42 -14.22
N ALA A 239 3.20 -10.85 -12.96
CA ALA A 239 2.05 -11.41 -12.27
C ALA A 239 0.99 -10.35 -11.92
N GLU A 240 1.38 -9.07 -11.85
CA GLU A 240 0.52 -7.94 -11.49
C GLU A 240 0.05 -7.16 -12.72
N PHE A 241 0.97 -6.90 -13.65
CA PHE A 241 0.72 -6.02 -14.79
C PHE A 241 1.10 -6.68 -16.14
N PRO A 242 0.36 -6.39 -17.22
CA PRO A 242 0.63 -6.94 -18.55
C PRO A 242 2.04 -6.59 -19.04
N PRO A 243 2.87 -7.56 -19.45
CA PRO A 243 4.28 -7.32 -19.82
C PRO A 243 4.45 -6.47 -21.09
N ASP A 244 3.39 -6.30 -21.88
CA ASP A 244 3.34 -5.43 -23.06
C ASP A 244 3.08 -3.95 -22.72
N SER A 245 2.85 -3.62 -21.45
CA SER A 245 2.55 -2.25 -21.00
C SER A 245 3.77 -1.46 -20.47
N TYR A 246 4.95 -2.06 -20.49
CA TYR A 246 6.22 -1.48 -20.03
C TYR A 246 7.41 -2.19 -20.67
N LEU A 247 8.58 -1.55 -20.63
CA LEU A 247 9.84 -2.15 -21.07
C LEU A 247 10.58 -2.70 -19.83
N SER A 248 10.78 -4.01 -19.76
CA SER A 248 11.26 -4.70 -18.56
C SER A 248 12.67 -5.26 -18.72
N LEU A 249 13.53 -5.01 -17.73
CA LEU A 249 14.85 -5.65 -17.69
C LEU A 249 14.75 -7.17 -17.59
N TYR A 250 13.73 -7.70 -16.91
CA TYR A 250 13.55 -9.13 -16.72
C TYR A 250 13.16 -9.86 -18.00
N GLU A 251 12.33 -9.25 -18.84
CA GLU A 251 11.91 -9.81 -20.13
C GLU A 251 13.06 -9.80 -21.15
N LEU A 252 13.84 -8.71 -21.16
CA LEU A 252 14.91 -8.52 -22.14
C LEU A 252 16.25 -9.16 -21.71
N GLY A 253 16.42 -9.42 -20.40
CA GLY A 253 17.55 -10.16 -19.83
C GLY A 253 18.89 -9.40 -19.79
N SER A 254 18.97 -8.15 -20.24
CA SER A 254 20.18 -7.32 -20.10
C SER A 254 19.90 -5.83 -20.26
N MET A 255 20.72 -4.97 -19.63
CA MET A 255 20.59 -3.52 -19.76
C MET A 255 20.79 -3.04 -21.19
N THR A 256 21.71 -3.65 -21.95
CA THR A 256 21.95 -3.31 -23.37
C THR A 256 20.70 -3.51 -24.21
N LYS A 257 20.07 -4.68 -24.12
CA LYS A 257 18.81 -4.97 -24.84
C LYS A 257 17.67 -4.06 -24.39
N LEU A 258 17.63 -3.69 -23.10
CA LEU A 258 16.65 -2.73 -22.60
C LEU A 258 16.86 -1.33 -23.20
N VAL A 259 18.10 -0.85 -23.26
CA VAL A 259 18.43 0.42 -23.94
C VAL A 259 18.05 0.36 -25.42
N GLU A 260 18.38 -0.72 -26.12
CA GLU A 260 18.03 -0.92 -27.53
C GLU A 260 16.51 -0.88 -27.74
N ALA A 261 15.74 -1.58 -26.93
CA ALA A 261 14.28 -1.59 -27.03
C ALA A 261 13.64 -0.23 -26.74
N VAL A 262 14.21 0.57 -25.83
CA VAL A 262 13.76 1.95 -25.56
C VAL A 262 14.00 2.85 -26.77
N LEU A 263 15.19 2.76 -27.38
CA LEU A 263 15.54 3.57 -28.54
C LEU A 263 14.75 3.15 -29.79
N GLU A 264 14.55 1.86 -30.00
CA GLU A 264 13.67 1.32 -31.05
C GLU A 264 12.26 1.91 -30.88
N ALA A 265 11.67 1.79 -29.69
CA ALA A 265 10.36 2.36 -29.42
C ALA A 265 10.34 3.90 -29.56
N HIS A 266 11.42 4.60 -29.24
CA HIS A 266 11.49 6.06 -29.40
C HIS A 266 11.45 6.48 -30.88
N HIS A 267 12.20 5.78 -31.74
CA HIS A 267 12.34 6.10 -33.16
C HIS A 267 11.27 5.47 -34.05
N GLU A 268 10.52 4.48 -33.54
CA GLU A 268 9.40 3.84 -34.24
C GLU A 268 8.05 4.22 -33.63
N PRO A 269 7.30 5.17 -34.24
CA PRO A 269 6.05 5.67 -33.68
C PRO A 269 5.00 4.60 -33.42
N GLU A 270 4.92 3.58 -34.28
CA GLU A 270 3.98 2.46 -34.12
C GLU A 270 4.30 1.63 -32.87
N ARG A 271 5.58 1.35 -32.63
CA ARG A 271 6.03 0.61 -31.46
C ARG A 271 5.73 1.36 -30.17
N TYR A 272 6.00 2.67 -30.13
CA TYR A 272 5.61 3.52 -29.01
C TYR A 272 4.09 3.53 -28.80
N ALA A 273 3.31 3.70 -29.87
CA ALA A 273 1.85 3.75 -29.78
C ALA A 273 1.26 2.46 -29.21
N GLN A 274 1.82 1.29 -29.56
CA GLN A 274 1.43 0.00 -28.97
C GLN A 274 1.67 -0.03 -27.45
N LEU A 275 2.87 0.35 -27.00
CA LEU A 275 3.22 0.41 -25.57
C LEU A 275 2.31 1.39 -24.80
N ALA A 276 2.08 2.57 -25.36
CA ALA A 276 1.22 3.59 -24.76
C ALA A 276 -0.25 3.15 -24.68
N ALA A 277 -0.76 2.46 -25.69
CA ALA A 277 -2.11 1.91 -25.72
C ALA A 277 -2.29 0.77 -24.70
N ALA A 278 -1.23 0.01 -24.41
CA ALA A 278 -1.24 -1.10 -23.45
C ALA A 278 -1.27 -0.65 -21.98
N ASN A 279 -1.23 0.66 -21.69
CA ASN A 279 -1.29 1.20 -20.32
C ASN A 279 -2.41 0.52 -19.49
N PRO A 280 -2.09 -0.12 -18.36
CA PRO A 280 -3.04 -0.95 -17.62
C PRO A 280 -4.14 -0.13 -16.95
N PHE A 281 -3.95 1.18 -16.75
CA PHE A 281 -5.02 2.08 -16.29
C PHE A 281 -5.96 2.48 -17.42
N ARG A 282 -5.46 2.57 -18.65
CA ARG A 282 -6.30 2.81 -19.85
C ARG A 282 -7.17 1.60 -20.15
N THR A 283 -6.61 0.38 -20.05
CA THR A 283 -7.32 -0.87 -20.34
C THR A 283 -8.25 -1.35 -19.21
N GLY A 284 -8.22 -0.68 -18.04
CA GLY A 284 -9.00 -1.09 -16.88
C GLY A 284 -8.37 -2.22 -16.04
N ARG A 285 -7.26 -2.81 -16.50
CA ARG A 285 -6.59 -3.92 -15.82
C ARG A 285 -6.06 -3.53 -14.44
N ALA A 286 -5.41 -2.37 -14.32
CA ALA A 286 -4.87 -1.90 -13.04
C ALA A 286 -5.99 -1.66 -12.01
N GLN A 287 -7.15 -1.14 -12.45
CA GLN A 287 -8.32 -0.92 -11.60
C GLN A 287 -8.90 -2.25 -11.10
N GLN A 288 -8.91 -3.29 -11.93
CA GLN A 288 -9.34 -4.63 -11.52
C GLN A 288 -8.41 -5.21 -10.46
N VAL A 289 -7.09 -5.18 -10.69
CA VAL A 289 -6.09 -5.68 -9.73
C VAL A 289 -6.17 -4.91 -8.41
N LEU A 290 -6.32 -3.59 -8.46
CA LEU A 290 -6.51 -2.76 -7.27
C LEU A 290 -7.79 -3.13 -6.52
N ALA A 291 -8.89 -3.39 -7.23
CA ALA A 291 -10.15 -3.82 -6.61
C ALA A 291 -10.02 -5.20 -5.94
N ASP A 292 -9.25 -6.13 -6.52
CA ASP A 292 -8.93 -7.43 -5.91
C ASP A 292 -8.13 -7.26 -4.61
N HIS A 293 -7.12 -6.39 -4.61
CA HIS A 293 -6.35 -6.07 -3.42
C HIS A 293 -7.22 -5.43 -2.32
N ARG A 294 -8.11 -4.49 -2.67
CA ARG A 294 -9.04 -3.86 -1.72
C ARG A 294 -10.02 -4.86 -1.12
N ARG A 295 -10.58 -5.78 -1.92
CA ARG A 295 -11.43 -6.86 -1.41
C ARG A 295 -10.67 -7.80 -0.48
N SER A 296 -9.44 -8.14 -0.83
CA SER A 296 -8.58 -9.00 -0.02
C SER A 296 -8.25 -8.35 1.32
N LEU A 297 -7.94 -7.05 1.32
CA LEU A 297 -7.74 -6.27 2.54
C LEU A 297 -8.99 -6.29 3.43
N GLN A 298 -10.17 -6.03 2.88
CA GLN A 298 -11.41 -6.03 3.65
C GLN A 298 -11.71 -7.40 4.27
N ARG A 299 -11.53 -8.48 3.51
CA ARG A 299 -11.71 -9.84 4.02
C ARG A 299 -10.71 -10.17 5.13
N PHE A 300 -9.45 -9.80 4.94
CA PHE A 300 -8.39 -10.00 5.92
C PHE A 300 -8.66 -9.24 7.21
N ALA A 301 -9.10 -7.99 7.12
CA ALA A 301 -9.47 -7.17 8.27
C ALA A 301 -10.57 -7.82 9.11
N GLY A 302 -11.60 -8.41 8.48
CA GLY A 302 -12.63 -9.18 9.20
C GLY A 302 -12.06 -10.35 10.00
N LEU A 303 -11.19 -11.16 9.38
CA LEU A 303 -10.53 -12.28 10.07
C LEU A 303 -9.68 -11.82 11.26
N VAL A 304 -8.96 -10.71 11.10
CA VAL A 304 -8.16 -10.11 12.16
C VAL A 304 -9.04 -9.66 13.33
N VAL A 305 -10.15 -8.98 13.05
CA VAL A 305 -11.05 -8.46 14.08
C VAL A 305 -11.74 -9.60 14.84
N ASP A 306 -12.17 -10.65 14.15
CA ASP A 306 -12.78 -11.83 14.78
C ASP A 306 -11.79 -12.57 15.70
N ASP A 307 -10.53 -12.72 15.26
CA ASP A 307 -9.46 -13.31 16.07
C ASP A 307 -9.13 -12.43 17.28
N ALA A 308 -9.01 -11.11 17.08
CA ALA A 308 -8.76 -10.15 18.15
C ALA A 308 -9.87 -10.14 19.20
N ALA A 309 -11.14 -10.18 18.78
CA ALA A 309 -12.29 -10.27 19.68
C ALA A 309 -12.30 -11.58 20.48
N SER A 310 -12.02 -12.69 19.82
CA SER A 310 -11.91 -13.99 20.46
C SER A 310 -10.78 -14.01 21.49
N HIS A 311 -9.62 -13.44 21.14
CA HIS A 311 -8.47 -13.30 22.02
C HIS A 311 -8.78 -12.40 23.23
N ALA A 312 -9.36 -11.23 23.00
CA ALA A 312 -9.77 -10.29 24.04
C ALA A 312 -10.75 -10.92 25.04
N LYS A 313 -11.77 -11.64 24.54
CA LYS A 313 -12.75 -12.35 25.38
C LYS A 313 -12.08 -13.38 26.30
N ARG A 314 -11.17 -14.21 25.78
CA ARG A 314 -10.40 -15.19 26.58
C ARG A 314 -9.57 -14.50 27.67
N ARG A 315 -8.95 -13.37 27.34
CA ARG A 315 -8.14 -12.60 28.29
C ARG A 315 -8.96 -11.94 29.39
N ARG A 316 -10.09 -11.31 29.04
CA ARG A 316 -11.02 -10.70 30.01
C ARG A 316 -11.53 -11.75 31.01
N ALA A 317 -11.96 -12.92 30.52
CA ALA A 317 -12.40 -14.02 31.37
C ALA A 317 -11.29 -14.53 32.30
N SER A 318 -10.07 -14.72 31.78
CA SER A 318 -8.92 -15.16 32.58
C SER A 318 -8.57 -14.16 33.68
N ARG A 319 -8.61 -12.86 33.36
CA ARG A 319 -8.37 -11.76 34.32
C ARG A 319 -9.43 -11.73 35.42
N GLU A 320 -10.70 -11.94 35.07
CA GLU A 320 -11.79 -11.98 36.04
C GLU A 320 -11.62 -13.14 37.03
N VAL A 321 -11.25 -14.33 36.55
CA VAL A 321 -10.95 -15.49 37.41
C VAL A 321 -9.79 -15.17 38.36
N GLN A 322 -8.73 -14.56 37.86
CA GLN A 322 -7.56 -14.18 38.67
C GLN A 322 -7.92 -13.13 39.74
N LEU A 323 -8.70 -12.11 39.39
CA LEU A 323 -9.17 -11.09 40.33
C LEU A 323 -10.08 -11.68 41.41
N ARG A 324 -11.01 -12.59 41.05
CA ARG A 324 -11.86 -13.30 42.02
C ARG A 324 -11.01 -14.14 42.98
N ALA A 325 -9.97 -14.82 42.49
CA ALA A 325 -9.05 -15.58 43.32
C ALA A 325 -8.25 -14.68 44.28
N GLN A 326 -7.73 -13.55 43.80
CA GLN A 326 -7.02 -12.56 44.62
C GLN A 326 -7.93 -11.96 45.70
N ALA A 327 -9.16 -11.56 45.35
CA ALA A 327 -10.13 -11.03 46.30
C ALA A 327 -10.48 -12.05 47.39
N ARG A 328 -10.62 -13.33 47.03
CA ARG A 328 -10.85 -14.42 48.00
C ARG A 328 -9.66 -14.58 48.96
N GLN A 329 -8.42 -14.57 48.46
CA GLN A 329 -7.23 -14.65 49.31
C GLN A 329 -7.13 -13.44 50.25
N LEU A 330 -7.43 -12.24 49.76
CA LEU A 330 -7.41 -11.02 50.57
C LEU A 330 -8.44 -11.10 51.70
N ARG A 331 -9.68 -11.55 51.41
CA ARG A 331 -10.72 -11.77 52.43
C ARG A 331 -10.28 -12.77 53.51
N ILE A 332 -9.62 -13.87 53.12
CA ILE A 332 -9.08 -14.86 54.07
C ILE A 332 -8.01 -14.22 54.97
N ARG A 333 -7.07 -13.46 54.40
CA ARG A 333 -6.01 -12.77 55.15
C ARG A 333 -6.58 -11.74 56.14
N VAL A 334 -7.52 -10.91 55.69
CA VAL A 334 -8.19 -9.92 56.56
C VAL A 334 -8.96 -10.61 57.68
N SER A 335 -9.70 -11.69 57.38
CA SER A 335 -10.44 -12.45 58.40
C SER A 335 -9.52 -13.07 59.45
N LYS A 336 -8.32 -13.52 59.05
CA LYS A 336 -7.31 -14.06 59.97
C LYS A 336 -6.71 -12.96 60.86
N ALA A 337 -6.45 -11.78 60.31
CA ALA A 337 -5.90 -10.64 61.04
C ALA A 337 -6.89 -10.02 62.05
N ILE A 338 -8.19 -10.05 61.78
CA ILE A 338 -9.22 -9.58 62.73
C ILE A 338 -9.37 -10.54 63.93
N ARG A 339 -9.04 -11.83 63.76
CA ARG A 339 -9.16 -12.86 64.80
C ARG A 339 -7.89 -13.01 65.65
N SER A 340 -6.82 -12.30 65.34
CA SER A 340 -5.53 -12.30 66.06
C SER A 340 -5.37 -11.02 66.87
#